data_AF-A0A1G3YBA6-F1
#
_entry.id   AF-A0A1G3YBA6-F1
#
_cell.length_a   1.000
_cell.length_b   1.000
_cell.length_c   1.000
_cell.angle_alpha   90.00
_cell.angle_beta   90.00
_cell.angle_gamma   90.00
#
_symmetry.space_group_name_H-M   'P 1'
#
loop_
_entity.id
_entity.type
_entity.pdbx_description
1 polymer ?
#
loop_
_entity_poly.entity_id
_entity_poly.type
_entity_poly.pdbx_seq_one_letter_code
_entity_poly.pdbx_strand_id
1 'polypeptide(L)'
;MSADFGEEGGRHDWWSHEEVVKWIDQLQQQWDWLQRQKHNPPRNAWQAIANTLSNAKQNLQQALNSVNQGQMQNAENNIASARAVLEGFVRPNPWLLSGSAQRKFVEELRDGGMPLEAALIVCHWLKQDLGGPQINFIVSALLQWELYERGIKDRMKTENAALKRLVGEMQSTLTQYQDAEHTQTSRFDELHGQIAEQSAKQQGAFDTAQQTRDTAWEELLNHTQAELNTLKETYDKHMALAAPVEYWDTKRKKHRLWSGISFGAIVAGMGGAAYFLHSELQSVGQAVLASKAVETATTAQVAGTTTMQALTDSATTWHLGSFILLATLSFWFIRLLVRIFLSNLHLENDAAERVTMAKTYLALIRNDDLPKGDNISTVLAALFRPTGDGIVKDEGVPPSTLEWFTKLGR
;
A
#
# COMPACT_ATOMS: atom_id res chain seq x y z
N MET A 1 33.82 -30.85 84.30
CA MET A 1 32.94 -31.25 83.17
C MET A 1 33.53 -32.49 82.54
N SER A 2 32.72 -33.43 82.07
CA SER A 2 33.19 -34.55 81.24
C SER A 2 32.55 -34.49 79.86
N ALA A 3 33.24 -34.93 78.82
CA ALA A 3 32.65 -35.15 77.50
C ALA A 3 33.17 -36.46 76.92
N ASP A 4 32.29 -37.20 76.25
CA ASP A 4 32.65 -38.43 75.57
C ASP A 4 32.62 -38.24 74.04
N PHE A 5 33.77 -38.38 73.39
CA PHE A 5 33.92 -38.21 71.96
C PHE A 5 33.86 -39.53 71.17
N GLY A 6 33.42 -40.62 71.79
CA GLY A 6 33.23 -41.92 71.13
C GLY A 6 34.50 -42.75 71.02
N GLU A 7 34.45 -43.85 70.26
CA GLU A 7 35.51 -44.87 70.23
C GLU A 7 36.89 -44.34 69.80
N GLU A 8 36.94 -43.38 68.86
CA GLU A 8 38.20 -42.81 68.39
C GLU A 8 38.67 -41.58 69.19
N GLY A 9 37.74 -40.85 69.84
CA GLY A 9 38.03 -39.63 70.57
C GLY A 9 38.19 -39.81 72.08
N GLY A 10 37.67 -40.91 72.62
CA GLY A 10 37.74 -41.23 74.04
C GLY A 10 36.97 -40.25 74.94
N ARG A 11 37.05 -40.52 76.25
CA ARG A 11 36.46 -39.66 77.29
C ARG A 11 37.47 -38.63 77.77
N HIS A 12 37.07 -37.37 77.76
CA HIS A 12 37.82 -36.25 78.32
C HIS A 12 37.15 -35.76 79.60
N ASP A 13 37.89 -35.78 80.70
CA ASP A 13 37.45 -35.26 82.00
C ASP A 13 38.27 -33.99 82.34
N TRP A 14 37.57 -32.88 82.58
CA TRP A 14 38.17 -31.60 82.98
C TRP A 14 37.71 -31.22 84.40
N TRP A 15 38.65 -30.79 85.24
CA TRP A 15 38.42 -30.47 86.65
C TRP A 15 37.95 -29.04 86.87
N SER A 16 38.21 -28.14 85.93
CA SER A 16 37.80 -26.74 86.00
C SER A 16 37.27 -26.21 84.65
N HIS A 17 36.52 -25.10 84.71
CA HIS A 17 36.08 -24.39 83.50
C HIS A 17 37.28 -23.89 82.68
N GLU A 18 38.34 -23.44 83.36
CA GLU A 18 39.55 -22.91 82.74
C GLU A 18 40.31 -23.98 81.96
N GLU A 19 40.32 -25.23 82.44
CA GLU A 19 40.89 -26.37 81.72
C GLU A 19 40.17 -26.65 80.40
N VAL A 20 38.82 -26.62 80.39
CA VAL A 20 38.04 -26.83 79.16
C VAL A 20 38.30 -25.71 78.16
N VAL A 21 38.30 -24.45 78.64
CA VAL A 21 38.56 -23.29 77.79
C VAL A 21 39.97 -23.34 77.20
N LYS A 22 40.97 -23.68 78.01
CA LYS A 22 42.36 -23.84 77.55
C LYS A 22 42.48 -24.95 76.50
N TRP A 23 41.77 -26.06 76.69
CA TRP A 23 41.72 -27.14 75.70
C TRP A 23 41.07 -26.69 74.38
N ILE A 24 39.96 -25.95 74.45
CA ILE A 24 39.31 -25.35 73.26
C ILE A 24 40.29 -24.41 72.53
N ASP A 25 40.98 -23.53 73.26
CA ASP A 25 41.91 -22.56 72.69
C ASP A 25 43.11 -23.27 72.02
N GLN A 26 43.62 -24.35 72.64
CA GLN A 26 44.67 -25.18 72.02
C GLN A 26 44.20 -25.86 70.74
N LEU A 27 42.97 -26.41 70.74
CA LEU A 27 42.40 -27.06 69.57
C LEU A 27 42.22 -26.06 68.42
N GLN A 28 41.71 -24.85 68.72
CA GLN A 28 41.62 -23.77 67.74
C GLN A 28 42.99 -23.43 67.15
N GLN A 29 44.02 -23.24 67.99
CA GLN A 29 45.38 -22.94 67.52
C GLN A 29 45.96 -24.03 66.60
N GLN A 30 45.67 -25.30 66.87
CA GLN A 30 46.13 -26.43 66.05
C GLN A 30 45.51 -26.47 64.64
N TRP A 31 44.38 -25.78 64.43
CA TRP A 31 43.66 -25.71 63.16
C TRP A 31 43.71 -24.33 62.49
N ASP A 32 44.33 -23.34 63.15
CA ASP A 32 44.49 -21.97 62.67
C ASP A 32 45.13 -21.88 61.27
N TRP A 33 45.98 -22.84 60.91
CA TRP A 33 46.65 -22.87 59.61
C TRP A 33 45.68 -22.96 58.41
N LEU A 34 44.44 -23.43 58.61
CA LEU A 34 43.40 -23.47 57.59
C LEU A 34 43.03 -22.07 57.08
N GLN A 35 42.97 -21.09 57.99
CA GLN A 35 42.59 -19.71 57.61
C GLN A 35 43.69 -18.97 56.85
N ARG A 36 44.93 -19.49 56.89
CA ARG A 36 46.09 -18.91 56.23
C ARG A 36 46.17 -19.30 54.74
N GLN A 37 45.31 -20.22 54.28
CA GLN A 37 45.24 -20.58 52.87
C GLN A 37 44.56 -19.48 52.06
N LYS A 38 45.07 -19.17 50.85
CA LYS A 38 44.61 -18.06 50.01
C LYS A 38 43.22 -18.26 49.37
N HIS A 39 42.53 -19.37 49.65
CA HIS A 39 41.26 -19.73 49.03
C HIS A 39 40.10 -19.73 50.03
N ASN A 40 38.88 -19.51 49.54
CA ASN A 40 37.68 -19.40 50.38
C ASN A 40 37.28 -20.71 51.09
N PRO A 41 37.35 -21.91 50.48
CA PRO A 41 36.88 -23.14 51.15
C PRO A 41 37.62 -23.43 52.47
N PRO A 42 38.97 -23.37 52.54
CA PRO A 42 39.70 -23.53 53.81
C PRO A 42 39.32 -22.51 54.89
N ARG A 43 39.05 -21.27 54.49
CA ARG A 43 38.64 -20.21 55.42
C ARG A 43 37.25 -20.48 55.99
N ASN A 44 36.32 -20.98 55.17
CA ASN A 44 34.98 -21.36 55.61
C ASN A 44 35.03 -22.57 56.55
N ALA A 45 35.87 -23.57 56.22
CA ALA A 45 36.13 -24.72 57.08
C ALA A 45 36.66 -24.31 58.46
N TRP A 46 37.65 -23.40 58.49
CA TRP A 46 38.13 -22.81 59.74
C TRP A 46 37.02 -22.10 60.51
N GLN A 47 36.22 -21.27 59.86
CA GLN A 47 35.12 -20.55 60.50
C GLN A 47 34.09 -21.51 61.13
N ALA A 48 33.76 -22.62 60.46
CA ALA A 48 32.87 -23.63 61.03
C ALA A 48 33.43 -24.24 62.33
N ILE A 49 34.72 -24.59 62.34
CA ILE A 49 35.41 -25.11 63.51
C ILE A 49 35.47 -24.05 64.63
N ALA A 50 35.97 -22.86 64.30
CA ALA A 50 36.19 -21.78 65.25
C ALA A 50 34.88 -21.30 65.89
N ASN A 51 33.81 -21.15 65.11
CA ASN A 51 32.51 -20.69 65.61
C ASN A 51 31.87 -21.72 66.55
N THR A 52 31.93 -23.00 66.21
CA THR A 52 31.34 -24.08 67.02
C THR A 52 32.05 -24.19 68.37
N LEU A 53 33.38 -24.15 68.35
CA LEU A 53 34.19 -24.15 69.56
C LEU A 53 34.00 -22.87 70.40
N SER A 54 33.84 -21.71 69.76
CA SER A 54 33.56 -20.44 70.44
C SER A 54 32.18 -20.44 71.11
N ASN A 55 31.17 -21.09 70.53
CA ASN A 55 29.86 -21.27 71.15
C ASN A 55 29.98 -22.09 72.45
N ALA A 56 30.72 -23.20 72.44
CA ALA A 56 30.99 -23.96 73.66
C ALA A 56 31.67 -23.11 74.74
N LYS A 57 32.66 -22.29 74.36
CA LYS A 57 33.34 -21.34 75.28
C LYS A 57 32.38 -20.30 75.85
N GLN A 58 31.46 -19.76 75.05
CA GLN A 58 30.44 -18.81 75.51
C GLN A 58 29.50 -19.44 76.53
N ASN A 59 29.03 -20.67 76.31
CA ASN A 59 28.21 -21.40 77.28
C ASN A 59 28.96 -21.62 78.60
N LEU A 60 30.25 -21.98 78.55
CA LEU A 60 31.07 -22.11 79.77
C LEU A 60 31.25 -20.79 80.51
N GLN A 61 31.40 -19.68 79.78
CA GLN A 61 31.51 -18.35 80.39
C GLN A 61 30.18 -17.91 81.04
N GLN A 62 29.04 -18.21 80.42
CA GLN A 62 27.72 -17.98 81.01
C GLN A 62 27.49 -18.86 82.24
N ALA A 63 27.99 -20.11 82.23
CA ALA A 63 27.97 -20.98 83.40
C ALA A 63 28.74 -20.35 84.57
N LEU A 64 29.96 -19.88 84.33
CA LEU A 64 30.78 -19.23 85.36
C LEU A 64 30.09 -17.97 85.94
N ASN A 65 29.49 -17.15 85.08
CA ASN A 65 28.72 -15.98 85.53
C ASN A 65 27.52 -16.39 86.38
N SER A 66 26.84 -17.48 86.04
CA SER A 66 25.69 -18.01 86.79
C SER A 66 26.11 -18.53 88.17
N VAL A 67 27.28 -19.19 88.28
CA VAL A 67 27.86 -19.62 89.57
C VAL A 67 28.14 -18.41 90.45
N ASN A 68 28.76 -17.36 89.90
CA ASN A 68 29.07 -16.13 90.64
C ASN A 68 27.82 -15.39 91.15
N GLN A 69 26.67 -15.60 90.51
CA GLN A 69 25.37 -15.03 90.89
C GLN A 69 24.54 -15.96 91.80
N GLY A 70 25.09 -17.11 92.22
CA GLY A 70 24.39 -18.09 93.06
C GLY A 70 23.32 -18.93 92.33
N GLN A 71 23.25 -18.86 91.00
CA GLN A 71 22.26 -19.55 90.18
C GLN A 71 22.79 -20.92 89.70
N MET A 72 22.88 -21.88 90.63
CA MET A 72 23.49 -23.20 90.36
C MET A 72 22.80 -23.98 89.23
N GLN A 73 21.47 -23.94 89.14
CA GLN A 73 20.74 -24.63 88.07
C GLN A 73 21.06 -24.08 86.67
N ASN A 74 21.20 -22.75 86.55
CA ASN A 74 21.55 -22.11 85.28
C ASN A 74 23.00 -22.43 84.90
N ALA A 75 23.90 -22.52 85.89
CA ALA A 75 25.27 -22.95 85.67
C ALA A 75 25.33 -24.38 85.12
N GLU A 76 24.60 -25.33 85.71
CA GLU A 76 24.54 -26.71 85.24
C GLU A 76 23.97 -26.83 83.82
N ASN A 77 22.89 -26.10 83.53
CA ASN A 77 22.30 -26.08 82.19
C ASN A 77 23.29 -25.58 81.13
N ASN A 78 24.02 -24.50 81.43
CA ASN A 78 25.03 -23.95 80.52
C ASN A 78 26.22 -24.89 80.32
N ILE A 79 26.66 -25.61 81.37
CA ILE A 79 27.69 -26.67 81.26
C ILE A 79 27.18 -27.82 80.40
N ALA A 80 25.92 -28.23 80.56
CA ALA A 80 25.31 -29.27 79.75
C ALA A 80 25.21 -28.84 78.27
N SER A 81 24.84 -27.59 77.99
CA SER A 81 24.84 -27.02 76.63
C SER A 81 26.24 -26.99 76.02
N ALA A 82 27.26 -26.57 76.78
CA ALA A 82 28.65 -26.62 76.32
C ALA A 82 29.08 -28.05 75.97
N ARG A 83 28.73 -29.03 76.82
CA ARG A 83 28.98 -30.45 76.56
C ARG A 83 28.30 -30.93 75.29
N ALA A 84 27.02 -30.62 75.11
CA ALA A 84 26.26 -31.03 73.94
C ALA A 84 26.85 -30.45 72.64
N VAL A 85 27.31 -29.20 72.64
CA VAL A 85 28.00 -28.58 71.49
C VAL A 85 29.31 -29.30 71.18
N LEU A 86 30.15 -29.57 72.20
CA LEU A 86 31.43 -30.25 72.00
C LEU A 86 31.23 -31.69 71.54
N GLU A 87 30.38 -32.48 72.19
CA GLU A 87 30.10 -33.85 71.79
C GLU A 87 29.45 -33.91 70.41
N GLY A 88 28.49 -33.01 70.11
CA GLY A 88 27.80 -32.97 68.82
C GLY A 88 28.71 -32.63 67.65
N PHE A 89 29.80 -31.89 67.88
CA PHE A 89 30.74 -31.51 66.82
C PHE A 89 31.98 -32.39 66.74
N VAL A 90 32.60 -32.74 67.88
CA VAL A 90 33.87 -33.48 67.92
C VAL A 90 33.65 -34.98 67.72
N ARG A 91 32.58 -35.56 68.27
CA ARG A 91 32.28 -37.00 68.11
C ARG A 91 32.15 -37.44 66.63
N PRO A 92 31.40 -36.75 65.75
CA PRO A 92 31.36 -37.11 64.33
C PRO A 92 32.63 -36.71 63.56
N ASN A 93 33.52 -35.92 64.16
CA ASN A 93 34.73 -35.42 63.54
C ASN A 93 35.98 -35.80 64.37
N PRO A 94 36.28 -37.10 64.53
CA PRO A 94 37.41 -37.56 65.35
C PRO A 94 38.75 -37.04 64.81
N TRP A 95 38.81 -36.71 63.52
CA TRP A 95 39.94 -36.05 62.86
C TRP A 95 40.33 -34.71 63.47
N LEU A 96 39.47 -34.05 64.26
CA LEU A 96 39.81 -32.84 65.01
C LEU A 96 40.85 -33.10 66.10
N LEU A 97 40.87 -34.31 66.66
CA LEU A 97 41.72 -34.70 67.78
C LEU A 97 43.08 -35.22 67.29
N SER A 98 44.14 -34.93 68.05
CA SER A 98 45.52 -35.34 67.73
C SER A 98 45.74 -36.86 67.68
N GLY A 99 44.82 -37.65 68.24
CA GLY A 99 44.89 -39.11 68.28
C GLY A 99 44.46 -39.82 66.98
N SER A 100 43.73 -39.12 66.10
CA SER A 100 43.13 -39.71 64.91
C SER A 100 44.15 -40.00 63.80
N ALA A 101 43.96 -41.11 63.08
CA ALA A 101 44.76 -41.46 61.91
C ALA A 101 44.58 -40.43 60.78
N GLN A 102 43.33 -39.95 60.59
CA GLN A 102 42.99 -38.89 59.65
C GLN A 102 43.72 -37.58 59.98
N ARG A 103 43.83 -37.23 61.28
CA ARG A 103 44.59 -36.05 61.71
C ARG A 103 46.05 -36.15 61.31
N LYS A 104 46.70 -37.28 61.61
CA LYS A 104 48.11 -37.52 61.27
C LYS A 104 48.36 -37.43 59.77
N PHE A 105 47.47 -37.96 58.96
CA PHE A 105 47.58 -37.89 57.50
C PHE A 105 47.59 -36.45 56.97
N VAL A 106 46.65 -35.60 57.43
CA VAL A 106 46.58 -34.19 57.00
C VAL A 106 47.78 -33.39 57.53
N GLU A 107 48.26 -33.70 58.73
CA GLU A 107 49.49 -33.08 59.27
C GLU A 107 50.73 -33.49 58.46
N GLU A 108 50.90 -34.77 58.14
CA GLU A 108 51.99 -35.25 57.27
C GLU A 108 51.94 -34.58 55.90
N LEU A 109 50.73 -34.42 55.33
CA LEU A 109 50.55 -33.79 54.03
C LEU A 109 50.89 -32.29 54.06
N ARG A 110 50.43 -31.59 55.10
CA ARG A 110 50.73 -30.17 55.34
C ARG A 110 52.25 -29.96 55.50
N ASP A 111 52.88 -30.76 56.36
CA ASP A 111 54.30 -30.64 56.70
C ASP A 111 55.19 -31.12 55.55
N GLY A 112 54.66 -31.99 54.68
CA GLY A 112 55.26 -32.41 53.41
C GLY A 112 55.20 -31.36 52.29
N GLY A 113 54.71 -30.16 52.55
CA GLY A 113 54.70 -29.03 51.60
C GLY A 113 53.42 -28.91 50.76
N MET A 114 52.37 -29.64 51.08
CA MET A 114 51.05 -29.58 50.43
C MET A 114 49.95 -29.07 51.39
N PRO A 115 50.09 -27.86 51.96
CA PRO A 115 49.13 -27.33 52.93
C PRO A 115 47.76 -27.01 52.31
N LEU A 116 47.69 -26.71 51.02
CA LEU A 116 46.41 -26.44 50.36
C LEU A 116 45.60 -27.72 50.17
N GLU A 117 46.25 -28.78 49.71
CA GLU A 117 45.63 -30.10 49.52
C GLU A 117 45.18 -30.68 50.86
N ALA A 118 46.00 -30.55 51.89
CA ALA A 118 45.64 -30.87 53.27
C ALA A 118 44.38 -30.12 53.73
N ALA A 119 44.28 -28.81 53.42
CA ALA A 119 43.09 -28.03 53.76
C ALA A 119 41.84 -28.47 52.98
N LEU A 120 41.99 -28.84 51.71
CA LEU A 120 40.86 -29.27 50.87
C LEU A 120 40.28 -30.62 51.33
N ILE A 121 41.11 -31.52 51.83
CA ILE A 121 40.66 -32.77 52.47
C ILE A 121 39.77 -32.45 53.69
N VAL A 122 40.19 -31.51 54.53
CA VAL A 122 39.41 -31.07 55.69
C VAL A 122 38.08 -30.43 55.26
N CYS A 123 38.09 -29.62 54.19
CA CYS A 123 36.88 -29.05 53.61
C CYS A 123 35.91 -30.14 53.13
N HIS A 124 36.43 -31.20 52.52
CA HIS A 124 35.65 -32.35 52.08
C HIS A 124 35.00 -33.08 53.25
N TRP A 125 35.72 -33.35 54.34
CA TRP A 125 35.16 -33.97 55.55
C TRP A 125 34.05 -33.12 56.18
N LEU A 126 34.21 -31.79 56.15
CA LEU A 126 33.18 -30.84 56.61
C LEU A 126 32.05 -30.61 55.61
N LYS A 127 32.04 -31.34 54.47
CA LYS A 127 31.04 -31.23 53.40
C LYS A 127 30.88 -29.79 52.88
N GLN A 128 31.98 -29.04 52.85
CA GLN A 128 32.02 -27.67 52.31
C GLN A 128 32.12 -27.71 50.78
N ASP A 129 31.64 -26.64 50.14
CA ASP A 129 31.86 -26.42 48.71
C ASP A 129 33.36 -26.21 48.44
N LEU A 130 33.91 -26.97 47.50
CA LEU A 130 35.32 -26.92 47.11
C LEU A 130 35.58 -25.92 45.96
N GLY A 131 34.61 -25.08 45.59
CA GLY A 131 34.76 -24.06 44.55
C GLY A 131 35.85 -23.01 44.86
N GLY A 132 36.60 -22.61 43.82
CA GLY A 132 37.58 -21.51 43.87
C GLY A 132 39.03 -21.91 43.61
N PRO A 133 39.61 -22.90 44.31
CA PRO A 133 40.92 -23.48 43.97
C PRO A 133 40.94 -24.09 42.57
N GLN A 134 42.12 -24.17 41.95
CA GLN A 134 42.28 -24.86 40.67
C GLN A 134 41.97 -26.35 40.83
N ILE A 135 41.36 -26.94 39.80
CA ILE A 135 40.84 -28.32 39.84
C ILE A 135 41.92 -29.36 40.11
N ASN A 136 43.17 -29.10 39.71
CA ASN A 136 44.32 -29.96 39.98
C ASN A 136 44.57 -30.18 41.49
N PHE A 137 44.47 -29.13 42.31
CA PHE A 137 44.65 -29.22 43.76
C PHE A 137 43.50 -30.00 44.42
N ILE A 138 42.27 -29.77 43.96
CA ILE A 138 41.08 -30.47 44.47
C ILE A 138 41.18 -31.97 44.16
N VAL A 139 41.47 -32.33 42.92
CA VAL A 139 41.62 -33.73 42.50
C VAL A 139 42.79 -34.39 43.23
N SER A 140 43.94 -33.70 43.36
CA SER A 140 45.09 -34.23 44.09
C SER A 140 44.77 -34.51 45.56
N ALA A 141 44.11 -33.57 46.22
CA ALA A 141 43.72 -33.67 47.63
C ALA A 141 42.78 -34.87 47.88
N LEU A 142 41.67 -34.95 47.13
CA LEU A 142 40.67 -36.01 47.29
C LEU A 142 41.23 -37.39 46.94
N LEU A 143 42.06 -37.47 45.90
CA LEU A 143 42.69 -38.73 45.51
C LEU A 143 43.68 -39.22 46.58
N GLN A 144 44.54 -38.33 47.10
CA GLN A 144 45.50 -38.72 48.12
C GLN A 144 44.79 -39.24 49.38
N TRP A 145 43.66 -38.64 49.74
CA TRP A 145 42.80 -39.15 50.79
C TRP A 145 42.20 -40.53 50.47
N GLU A 146 41.59 -40.72 49.30
CA GLU A 146 41.02 -42.01 48.87
C GLU A 146 42.06 -43.14 48.81
N LEU A 147 43.27 -42.84 48.34
CA LEU A 147 44.37 -43.80 48.28
C LEU A 147 44.87 -44.17 49.68
N TYR A 148 44.90 -43.20 50.60
CA TYR A 148 45.21 -43.44 52.01
C TYR A 148 44.14 -44.31 52.67
N GLU A 149 42.85 -44.01 52.47
CA GLU A 149 41.73 -44.77 53.02
C GLU A 149 41.72 -46.23 52.54
N ARG A 150 42.15 -46.46 51.29
CA ARG A 150 42.29 -47.81 50.71
C ARG A 150 43.61 -48.51 51.07
N GLY A 151 44.49 -47.87 51.85
CA GLY A 151 45.76 -48.46 52.31
C GLY A 151 46.82 -48.63 51.22
N ILE A 152 46.71 -47.94 50.08
CA ILE A 152 47.58 -48.13 48.91
C ILE A 152 48.68 -47.07 48.88
N LYS A 153 49.71 -47.23 49.73
CA LYS A 153 50.83 -46.28 49.83
C LYS A 153 51.79 -46.27 48.61
N ASP A 154 51.80 -47.32 47.78
CA ASP A 154 52.88 -47.57 46.79
C ASP A 154 52.51 -47.38 45.29
N ARG A 155 51.24 -47.14 44.92
CA ARG A 155 50.82 -46.89 43.50
C ARG A 155 50.73 -45.42 43.11
N MET A 156 50.93 -44.52 44.08
CA MET A 156 50.79 -43.07 43.95
C MET A 156 51.51 -42.48 42.73
N LYS A 157 52.72 -42.96 42.36
CA LYS A 157 53.48 -42.37 41.25
C LYS A 157 52.90 -42.67 39.88
N THR A 158 52.49 -43.91 39.63
CA THR A 158 51.99 -44.37 38.32
C THR A 158 50.59 -43.85 38.04
N GLU A 159 49.73 -43.82 39.05
CA GLU A 159 48.38 -43.25 38.93
C GLU A 159 48.43 -41.72 38.81
N ASN A 160 49.31 -41.04 39.54
CA ASN A 160 49.52 -39.59 39.38
C ASN A 160 50.05 -39.23 37.97
N ALA A 161 50.88 -40.08 37.36
CA ALA A 161 51.32 -39.88 35.96
C ALA A 161 50.17 -40.08 34.95
N ALA A 162 49.31 -41.07 35.15
CA ALA A 162 48.12 -41.29 34.31
C ALA A 162 47.12 -40.13 34.46
N LEU A 163 46.92 -39.63 35.67
CA LEU A 163 46.02 -38.51 35.94
C LEU A 163 46.57 -37.18 35.44
N LYS A 164 47.88 -36.92 35.52
CA LYS A 164 48.48 -35.75 34.86
C LYS A 164 48.25 -35.75 33.36
N ARG A 165 48.30 -36.93 32.71
CA ARG A 165 47.93 -37.06 31.29
C ARG A 165 46.45 -36.75 31.08
N LEU A 166 45.56 -37.34 31.88
CA LEU A 166 44.12 -37.07 31.79
C LEU A 166 43.79 -35.59 31.99
N VAL A 167 44.43 -34.91 32.95
CA VAL A 167 44.26 -33.46 33.17
C VAL A 167 44.76 -32.66 31.97
N GLY A 168 45.88 -33.06 31.38
CA GLY A 168 46.39 -32.45 30.14
C GLY A 168 45.41 -32.62 28.97
N GLU A 169 44.83 -33.81 28.81
CA GLU A 169 43.82 -34.10 27.80
C GLU A 169 42.53 -33.29 28.04
N MET A 170 42.01 -33.29 29.27
CA MET A 170 40.85 -32.48 29.64
C MET A 170 41.06 -31.00 29.38
N GLN A 171 42.23 -30.46 29.71
CA GLN A 171 42.56 -29.07 29.43
C GLN A 171 42.60 -28.80 27.93
N SER A 172 43.21 -29.70 27.15
CA SER A 172 43.25 -29.59 25.68
C SER A 172 41.84 -29.63 25.07
N THR A 173 40.99 -30.54 25.53
CA THR A 173 39.61 -30.66 25.09
C THR A 173 38.80 -29.43 25.46
N LEU A 174 38.98 -28.90 26.67
CA LEU A 174 38.32 -27.66 27.11
C LEU A 174 38.69 -26.49 26.20
N THR A 175 39.98 -26.31 25.89
CA THR A 175 40.43 -25.26 24.96
C THR A 175 39.84 -25.44 23.57
N GLN A 176 39.79 -26.67 23.04
CA GLN A 176 39.16 -26.94 21.75
C GLN A 176 37.66 -26.58 21.73
N TYR A 177 36.93 -26.89 22.81
CA TYR A 177 35.53 -26.49 22.92
C TYR A 177 35.36 -24.97 23.00
N GLN A 178 36.22 -24.27 23.74
CA GLN A 178 36.20 -22.81 23.82
C GLN A 178 36.48 -22.16 22.46
N ASP A 179 37.49 -22.65 21.73
CA ASP A 179 37.80 -22.16 20.38
C ASP A 179 36.66 -22.44 19.38
N ALA A 180 36.02 -23.61 19.49
CA ALA A 180 34.88 -23.97 18.68
C ALA A 180 33.66 -23.09 18.99
N GLU A 181 33.37 -22.81 20.27
CA GLU A 181 32.31 -21.90 20.69
C GLU A 181 32.56 -20.49 20.15
N HIS A 182 33.77 -19.96 20.35
CA HIS A 182 34.14 -18.63 19.86
C HIS A 182 33.98 -18.54 18.32
N THR A 183 34.43 -19.57 17.60
CA THR A 183 34.28 -19.64 16.14
C THR A 183 32.81 -19.70 15.70
N GLN A 184 31.98 -20.47 16.40
CA GLN A 184 30.54 -20.55 16.12
C GLN A 184 29.85 -19.21 16.37
N THR A 185 30.15 -18.55 17.49
CA THR A 185 29.60 -17.23 17.82
C THR A 185 30.00 -16.19 16.78
N SER A 186 31.27 -16.13 16.38
CA SER A 186 31.73 -15.21 15.32
C SER A 186 31.01 -15.47 13.98
N ARG A 187 30.83 -16.75 13.60
CA ARG A 187 30.08 -17.10 12.37
C ARG A 187 28.61 -16.74 12.47
N PHE A 188 28.01 -16.91 13.65
CA PHE A 188 26.62 -16.55 13.89
C PHE A 188 26.42 -15.03 13.79
N ASP A 189 27.30 -14.25 14.40
CA ASP A 189 27.29 -12.79 14.33
C ASP A 189 27.48 -12.29 12.89
N GLU A 190 28.39 -12.90 12.13
CA GLU A 190 28.60 -12.57 10.71
C GLU A 190 27.35 -12.89 9.87
N LEU A 191 26.76 -14.08 10.04
CA LEU A 191 25.53 -14.46 9.35
C LEU A 191 24.38 -13.53 9.72
N HIS A 192 24.25 -13.17 11.00
CA HIS A 192 23.22 -12.26 11.46
C HIS A 192 23.38 -10.87 10.87
N GLY A 193 24.62 -10.38 10.75
CA GLY A 193 24.95 -9.12 10.07
C GLY A 193 24.56 -9.14 8.59
N GLN A 194 24.89 -10.21 7.86
CA GLN A 194 24.53 -10.37 6.45
C GLN A 194 23.00 -10.41 6.24
N ILE A 195 22.27 -11.13 7.10
CA ILE A 195 20.80 -11.20 7.04
C ILE A 195 20.20 -9.81 7.30
N ALA A 196 20.69 -9.08 8.30
CA ALA A 196 20.22 -7.73 8.61
C ALA A 196 20.47 -6.76 7.45
N GLU A 197 21.66 -6.80 6.84
CA GLU A 197 21.98 -5.97 5.68
C GLU A 197 21.10 -6.32 4.47
N GLN A 198 20.91 -7.60 4.19
CA GLN A 198 20.06 -8.04 3.08
C GLN A 198 18.59 -7.65 3.28
N SER A 199 18.08 -7.79 4.51
CA SER A 199 16.72 -7.36 4.87
C SER A 199 16.55 -5.85 4.69
N ALA A 200 17.51 -5.03 5.13
CA ALA A 200 17.48 -3.59 4.94
C ALA A 200 17.50 -3.20 3.45
N LYS A 201 18.33 -3.87 2.63
CA LYS A 201 18.35 -3.68 1.17
C LYS A 201 17.03 -4.06 0.52
N GLN A 202 16.43 -5.18 0.91
CA GLN A 202 15.14 -5.63 0.38
C GLN A 202 14.01 -4.66 0.76
N GLN A 203 14.00 -4.19 2.01
CA GLN A 203 13.02 -3.20 2.46
C GLN A 203 13.14 -1.90 1.66
N GLY A 204 14.35 -1.35 1.53
CA GLY A 204 14.56 -0.13 0.75
C GLY A 204 14.20 -0.28 -0.73
N ALA A 205 14.51 -1.43 -1.33
CA ALA A 205 14.13 -1.73 -2.71
C ALA A 205 12.60 -1.86 -2.87
N PHE A 206 11.93 -2.51 -1.91
CA PHE A 206 10.48 -2.64 -1.88
C PHE A 206 9.79 -1.28 -1.74
N ASP A 207 10.25 -0.45 -0.80
CA ASP A 207 9.70 0.89 -0.56
C ASP A 207 9.87 1.78 -1.79
N THR A 208 11.04 1.74 -2.43
CA THR A 208 11.31 2.46 -3.68
C THR A 208 10.38 1.98 -4.80
N ALA A 209 10.20 0.66 -4.93
CA ALA A 209 9.32 0.09 -5.95
C ALA A 209 7.85 0.44 -5.68
N GLN A 210 7.44 0.50 -4.42
CA GLN A 210 6.09 0.93 -4.03
C GLN A 210 5.85 2.39 -4.38
N GLN A 211 6.76 3.29 -3.97
CA GLN A 211 6.66 4.72 -4.33
C GLN A 211 6.60 4.91 -5.85
N THR A 212 7.46 4.23 -6.61
CA THR A 212 7.46 4.31 -8.08
C THR A 212 6.13 3.85 -8.68
N ARG A 213 5.55 2.76 -8.17
CA ARG A 213 4.23 2.29 -8.63
C ARG A 213 3.13 3.27 -8.27
N ASP A 214 3.14 3.81 -7.05
CA ASP A 214 2.12 4.74 -6.57
C ASP A 214 2.14 6.02 -7.42
N THR A 215 3.32 6.58 -7.70
CA THR A 215 3.47 7.75 -8.57
C THR A 215 3.03 7.46 -10.00
N ALA A 216 3.43 6.30 -10.57
CA ALA A 216 3.04 5.93 -11.92
C ALA A 216 1.53 5.69 -12.05
N TRP A 217 0.91 5.12 -11.01
CA TRP A 217 -0.53 4.89 -10.95
C TRP A 217 -1.30 6.21 -10.85
N GLU A 218 -0.85 7.14 -10.01
CA GLU A 218 -1.46 8.46 -9.88
C GLU A 218 -1.33 9.26 -11.18
N GLU A 219 -0.18 9.21 -11.84
CA GLU A 219 0.03 9.82 -13.15
C GLU A 219 -0.91 9.22 -14.22
N LEU A 220 -1.03 7.89 -14.26
CA LEU A 220 -1.94 7.19 -15.17
C LEU A 220 -3.40 7.54 -14.90
N LEU A 221 -3.82 7.59 -13.64
CA LEU A 221 -5.18 7.99 -13.25
C LEU A 221 -5.47 9.43 -13.67
N ASN A 222 -4.55 10.35 -13.40
CA ASN A 222 -4.72 11.75 -13.78
C ASN A 222 -4.78 11.92 -15.31
N HIS A 223 -3.90 11.22 -16.03
CA HIS A 223 -3.88 11.23 -17.48
C HIS A 223 -5.17 10.66 -18.07
N THR A 224 -5.59 9.46 -17.65
CA THR A 224 -6.82 8.84 -18.13
C THR A 224 -8.07 9.65 -17.76
N GLN A 225 -8.11 10.25 -16.58
CA GLN A 225 -9.21 11.14 -16.19
C GLN A 225 -9.27 12.39 -17.09
N ALA A 226 -8.11 12.97 -17.42
CA ALA A 226 -8.03 14.10 -18.35
C ALA A 226 -8.46 13.70 -19.78
N GLU A 227 -8.03 12.55 -20.27
CA GLU A 227 -8.47 12.00 -21.56
C GLU A 227 -9.98 11.73 -21.58
N LEU A 228 -10.54 11.11 -20.53
CA LEU A 228 -11.98 10.86 -20.42
C LEU A 228 -12.79 12.16 -20.40
N ASN A 229 -12.32 13.18 -19.67
CA ASN A 229 -12.96 14.49 -19.65
C ASN A 229 -12.92 15.14 -21.05
N THR A 230 -11.79 15.04 -21.74
CA THR A 230 -11.60 15.56 -23.11
C THR A 230 -12.48 14.83 -24.11
N LEU A 231 -12.56 13.50 -24.00
CA LEU A 231 -13.42 12.65 -24.83
C LEU A 231 -14.90 12.99 -24.61
N LYS A 232 -15.30 13.16 -23.35
CA LYS A 232 -16.67 13.57 -22.98
C LYS A 232 -17.00 14.94 -23.58
N GLU A 233 -16.15 15.93 -23.40
CA GLU A 233 -16.37 17.28 -23.96
C GLU A 233 -16.45 17.25 -25.49
N THR A 234 -15.57 16.48 -26.13
CA THR A 234 -15.58 16.28 -27.59
C THR A 234 -16.88 15.63 -28.04
N TYR A 235 -17.32 14.57 -27.37
CA TYR A 235 -18.58 13.87 -27.68
C TYR A 235 -19.80 14.77 -27.48
N ASP A 236 -19.88 15.50 -26.36
CA ASP A 236 -20.98 16.43 -26.07
C ASP A 236 -21.06 17.54 -27.15
N LYS A 237 -19.91 18.09 -27.58
CA LYS A 237 -19.84 19.05 -28.70
C LYS A 237 -20.30 18.41 -30.03
N HIS A 238 -19.89 17.17 -30.31
CA HIS A 238 -20.33 16.43 -31.49
C HIS A 238 -21.86 16.22 -31.50
N MET A 239 -22.45 15.83 -30.37
CA MET A 239 -23.90 15.65 -30.23
C MET A 239 -24.67 16.97 -30.41
N ALA A 240 -24.20 18.05 -29.80
CA ALA A 240 -24.82 19.37 -29.91
C ALA A 240 -24.83 19.91 -31.36
N LEU A 241 -23.82 19.58 -32.16
CA LEU A 241 -23.69 20.01 -33.56
C LEU A 241 -24.31 19.03 -34.56
N ALA A 242 -24.48 17.76 -34.20
CA ALA A 242 -25.15 16.76 -35.04
C ALA A 242 -26.62 17.11 -35.26
N ALA A 243 -27.33 17.57 -34.22
CA ALA A 243 -28.76 17.90 -34.32
C ALA A 243 -29.06 19.03 -35.35
N PRO A 244 -28.33 20.16 -35.38
CA PRO A 244 -28.48 21.17 -36.44
C PRO A 244 -28.14 20.65 -37.84
N VAL A 245 -27.10 19.83 -37.99
CA VAL A 245 -26.71 19.23 -39.29
C VAL A 245 -27.85 18.35 -39.81
N GLU A 246 -28.43 17.51 -38.96
CA GLU A 246 -29.55 16.64 -39.31
C GLU A 246 -30.81 17.43 -39.69
N TYR A 247 -31.12 18.51 -38.94
CA TYR A 247 -32.23 19.41 -39.25
C TYR A 247 -32.10 20.03 -40.64
N TRP A 248 -30.95 20.65 -40.95
CA TRP A 248 -30.73 21.32 -42.23
C TRP A 248 -30.61 20.33 -43.39
N ASP A 249 -30.04 19.14 -43.19
CA ASP A 249 -30.01 18.09 -44.21
C ASP A 249 -31.42 17.57 -44.53
N THR A 250 -32.26 17.39 -43.50
CA THR A 250 -33.67 17.01 -43.67
C THR A 250 -34.44 18.10 -44.43
N LYS A 251 -34.23 19.36 -44.06
CA LYS A 251 -34.85 20.52 -44.73
C LYS A 251 -34.38 20.66 -46.18
N ARG A 252 -33.10 20.44 -46.45
CA ARG A 252 -32.51 20.39 -47.80
C ARG A 252 -33.19 19.31 -48.65
N LYS A 253 -33.29 18.08 -48.15
CA LYS A 253 -33.96 16.96 -48.85
C LYS A 253 -35.40 17.30 -49.19
N LYS A 254 -36.11 17.95 -48.27
CA LYS A 254 -37.48 18.44 -48.49
C LYS A 254 -37.53 19.46 -49.64
N HIS A 255 -36.72 20.52 -49.59
CA HIS A 255 -36.72 21.53 -50.67
C HIS A 255 -36.25 20.98 -52.02
N ARG A 256 -35.33 20.01 -52.04
CA ARG A 256 -34.94 19.29 -53.26
C ARG A 256 -36.11 18.52 -53.87
N LEU A 257 -36.90 17.85 -53.04
CA LEU A 257 -38.11 17.15 -53.50
C LEU A 257 -39.12 18.14 -54.07
N TRP A 258 -39.38 19.24 -53.37
CA TRP A 258 -40.30 20.30 -53.84
C TRP A 258 -39.79 21.02 -55.09
N SER A 259 -38.48 21.20 -55.23
CA SER A 259 -37.84 21.67 -56.46
C SER A 259 -38.09 20.71 -57.62
N GLY A 260 -37.91 19.39 -57.42
CA GLY A 260 -38.25 18.39 -58.43
C GLY A 260 -39.73 18.38 -58.82
N ILE A 261 -40.63 18.48 -57.84
CA ILE A 261 -42.09 18.55 -58.07
C ILE A 261 -42.46 19.83 -58.84
N SER A 262 -41.94 20.98 -58.44
CA SER A 262 -42.21 22.26 -59.11
C SER A 262 -41.62 22.31 -60.51
N PHE A 263 -40.44 21.72 -60.75
CA PHE A 263 -39.90 21.54 -62.09
C PHE A 263 -40.82 20.69 -62.97
N GLY A 264 -41.30 19.56 -62.45
CA GLY A 264 -42.29 18.72 -63.13
C GLY A 264 -43.57 19.49 -63.46
N ALA A 265 -44.07 20.31 -62.52
CA ALA A 265 -45.24 21.16 -62.71
C ALA A 265 -45.02 22.24 -63.78
N ILE A 266 -43.81 22.82 -63.87
CA ILE A 266 -43.45 23.77 -64.96
C ILE A 266 -43.49 23.05 -66.31
N VAL A 267 -42.85 21.88 -66.43
CA VAL A 267 -42.82 21.12 -67.70
C VAL A 267 -44.24 20.72 -68.12
N ALA A 268 -45.04 20.20 -67.19
CA ALA A 268 -46.43 19.86 -67.45
C ALA A 268 -47.28 21.10 -67.80
N GLY A 269 -47.08 22.22 -67.10
CA GLY A 269 -47.76 23.49 -67.35
C GLY A 269 -47.40 24.09 -68.71
N MET A 270 -46.12 24.04 -69.11
CA MET A 270 -45.67 24.46 -70.44
C MET A 270 -46.23 23.56 -71.54
N GLY A 271 -46.22 22.24 -71.34
CA GLY A 271 -46.81 21.29 -72.28
C GLY A 271 -48.32 21.48 -72.43
N GLY A 272 -49.03 21.66 -71.32
CA GLY A 272 -50.47 21.97 -71.31
C GLY A 272 -50.78 23.28 -72.00
N ALA A 273 -50.07 24.36 -71.67
CA ALA A 273 -50.22 25.66 -72.32
C ALA A 273 -49.94 25.59 -73.83
N ALA A 274 -48.90 24.87 -74.25
CA ALA A 274 -48.58 24.68 -75.66
C ALA A 274 -49.67 23.89 -76.40
N TYR A 275 -50.20 22.82 -75.79
CA TYR A 275 -51.30 22.03 -76.36
C TYR A 275 -52.58 22.87 -76.50
N PHE A 276 -52.96 23.60 -75.45
CA PHE A 276 -54.17 24.44 -75.46
C PHE A 276 -54.04 25.64 -76.41
N LEU A 277 -52.89 26.31 -76.45
CA LEU A 277 -52.66 27.39 -77.42
C LEU A 277 -52.63 26.85 -78.85
N HIS A 278 -52.13 25.63 -79.07
CA HIS A 278 -52.18 25.00 -80.40
C HIS A 278 -53.62 24.68 -80.82
N SER A 279 -54.46 24.16 -79.92
CA SER A 279 -55.87 23.89 -80.24
C SER A 279 -56.67 25.17 -80.50
N GLU A 280 -56.46 26.24 -79.71
CA GLU A 280 -57.11 27.53 -79.96
C GLU A 280 -56.56 28.23 -81.22
N LEU A 281 -55.28 28.05 -81.55
CA LEU A 281 -54.74 28.56 -82.81
C LEU A 281 -55.38 27.89 -84.04
N GLN A 282 -55.66 26.58 -83.96
CA GLN A 282 -56.39 25.87 -85.00
C GLN A 282 -57.84 26.34 -85.11
N SER A 283 -58.54 26.55 -83.98
CA SER A 283 -59.93 27.05 -83.97
C SER A 283 -60.02 28.48 -84.53
N VAL A 284 -59.13 29.38 -84.12
CA VAL A 284 -59.01 30.74 -84.67
C VAL A 284 -58.65 30.67 -86.16
N GLY A 285 -57.72 29.81 -86.57
CA GLY A 285 -57.33 29.62 -87.97
C GLY A 285 -58.49 29.19 -88.86
N GLN A 286 -59.31 28.24 -88.39
CA GLN A 286 -60.54 27.84 -89.10
C GLN A 286 -61.57 28.97 -89.13
N ALA A 287 -61.76 29.71 -88.03
CA ALA A 287 -62.69 30.83 -87.98
C ALA A 287 -62.29 31.97 -88.93
N VAL A 288 -60.99 32.28 -89.03
CA VAL A 288 -60.44 33.29 -89.97
C VAL A 288 -60.51 32.83 -91.42
N LEU A 289 -60.27 31.55 -91.71
CA LEU A 289 -60.45 31.00 -93.05
C LEU A 289 -61.94 31.01 -93.46
N ALA A 290 -62.85 30.75 -92.52
CA ALA A 290 -64.28 30.83 -92.74
C ALA A 290 -64.75 32.27 -93.01
N SER A 291 -64.26 33.26 -92.27
CA SER A 291 -64.61 34.67 -92.53
C SER A 291 -64.06 35.17 -93.87
N LYS A 292 -62.82 34.79 -94.25
CA LYS A 292 -62.27 35.08 -95.58
C LYS A 292 -63.05 34.41 -96.70
N ALA A 293 -63.51 33.16 -96.52
CA ALA A 293 -64.33 32.48 -97.53
C ALA A 293 -65.70 33.17 -97.74
N VAL A 294 -66.28 33.75 -96.68
CA VAL A 294 -67.51 34.56 -96.75
C VAL A 294 -67.25 35.90 -97.46
N GLU A 295 -66.08 36.52 -97.27
CA GLU A 295 -65.62 37.70 -98.04
C GLU A 295 -65.41 37.39 -99.54
N THR A 296 -64.85 36.23 -99.90
CA THR A 296 -64.71 35.86 -101.32
C THR A 296 -66.04 35.52 -101.97
N ALA A 297 -67.01 35.00 -101.20
CA ALA A 297 -68.36 34.70 -101.66
C ALA A 297 -69.23 35.96 -101.83
N THR A 298 -68.90 37.07 -101.16
CA THR A 298 -69.64 38.35 -101.27
C THR A 298 -69.41 39.10 -102.59
N THR A 299 -68.47 38.65 -103.44
CA THR A 299 -68.39 39.10 -104.83
C THR A 299 -69.59 38.66 -105.70
N ALA A 300 -70.44 37.75 -105.20
CA ALA A 300 -71.74 37.43 -105.77
C ALA A 300 -72.86 37.96 -104.84
N GLN A 301 -73.53 39.05 -105.23
CA GLN A 301 -74.62 39.65 -104.48
C GLN A 301 -75.77 38.66 -104.21
N VAL A 302 -76.09 38.41 -102.93
CA VAL A 302 -77.45 38.05 -102.48
C VAL A 302 -77.73 38.73 -101.13
N ALA A 303 -78.87 39.44 -101.06
CA ALA A 303 -79.38 40.07 -99.84
C ALA A 303 -79.67 39.02 -98.76
N GLY A 304 -78.77 38.93 -97.77
CA GLY A 304 -78.75 37.91 -96.72
C GLY A 304 -77.35 37.66 -96.16
N THR A 305 -76.31 38.15 -96.84
CA THR A 305 -74.90 38.02 -96.47
C THR A 305 -74.46 38.88 -95.29
N THR A 306 -75.12 40.01 -95.01
CA THR A 306 -74.71 40.95 -93.96
C THR A 306 -74.85 40.40 -92.54
N THR A 307 -75.85 39.55 -92.29
CA THR A 307 -76.07 38.93 -90.98
C THR A 307 -75.09 37.79 -90.71
N MET A 308 -74.74 37.01 -91.75
CA MET A 308 -73.79 35.91 -91.63
C MET A 308 -72.35 36.41 -91.42
N GLN A 309 -71.97 37.49 -92.10
CA GLN A 309 -70.65 38.12 -91.95
C GLN A 309 -70.48 38.76 -90.56
N ALA A 310 -71.49 39.44 -90.04
CA ALA A 310 -71.46 40.00 -88.68
C ALA A 310 -71.37 38.94 -87.57
N LEU A 311 -72.00 37.76 -87.76
CA LEU A 311 -71.91 36.64 -86.83
C LEU A 311 -70.52 35.97 -86.87
N THR A 312 -69.90 35.85 -88.05
CA THR A 312 -68.53 35.32 -88.18
C THR A 312 -67.47 36.30 -87.65
N ASP A 313 -67.67 37.61 -87.81
CA ASP A 313 -66.78 38.65 -87.27
C ASP A 313 -66.87 38.74 -85.75
N SER A 314 -68.07 38.55 -85.17
CA SER A 314 -68.23 38.47 -83.72
C SER A 314 -67.58 37.20 -83.14
N ALA A 315 -67.80 36.04 -83.76
CA ALA A 315 -67.22 34.78 -83.31
C ALA A 315 -65.67 34.78 -83.38
N THR A 316 -65.09 35.27 -84.48
CA THR A 316 -63.64 35.41 -84.63
C THR A 316 -63.03 36.37 -83.61
N THR A 317 -63.73 37.46 -83.27
CA THR A 317 -63.29 38.42 -82.24
C THR A 317 -63.26 37.78 -80.84
N TRP A 318 -64.26 36.98 -80.48
CA TRP A 318 -64.29 36.25 -79.20
C TRP A 318 -63.18 35.20 -79.10
N HIS A 319 -62.93 34.43 -80.18
CA HIS A 319 -61.84 33.45 -80.22
C HIS A 319 -60.45 34.09 -80.15
N LEU A 320 -60.26 35.25 -80.79
CA LEU A 320 -59.00 36.00 -80.69
C LEU A 320 -58.81 36.58 -79.28
N GLY A 321 -59.88 37.09 -78.67
CA GLY A 321 -59.86 37.59 -77.29
C GLY A 321 -59.58 36.51 -76.25
N SER A 322 -60.21 35.33 -76.37
CA SER A 322 -59.92 34.18 -75.50
C SER A 322 -58.49 33.69 -75.65
N PHE A 323 -57.95 33.65 -76.88
CA PHE A 323 -56.57 33.28 -77.14
C PHE A 323 -55.57 34.21 -76.43
N ILE A 324 -55.74 35.53 -76.57
CA ILE A 324 -54.86 36.52 -75.92
C ILE A 324 -54.96 36.40 -74.40
N LEU A 325 -56.16 36.29 -73.85
CA LEU A 325 -56.38 36.16 -72.41
C LEU A 325 -55.70 34.88 -71.86
N LEU A 326 -55.91 33.73 -72.52
CA LEU A 326 -55.34 32.45 -72.12
C LEU A 326 -53.82 32.41 -72.25
N ALA A 327 -53.26 33.01 -73.31
CA ALA A 327 -51.81 33.15 -73.46
C ALA A 327 -51.21 33.97 -72.31
N THR A 328 -51.86 35.09 -71.96
CA THR A 328 -51.42 35.97 -70.87
C THR A 328 -51.53 35.26 -69.51
N LEU A 329 -52.64 34.57 -69.26
CA LEU A 329 -52.86 33.79 -68.03
C LEU A 329 -51.85 32.64 -67.90
N SER A 330 -51.60 31.91 -69.00
CA SER A 330 -50.63 30.81 -69.03
C SER A 330 -49.22 31.30 -68.73
N PHE A 331 -48.82 32.45 -69.30
CA PHE A 331 -47.54 33.08 -69.01
C PHE A 331 -47.41 33.45 -67.53
N TRP A 332 -48.43 34.09 -66.94
CA TRP A 332 -48.44 34.43 -65.51
C TRP A 332 -48.39 33.19 -64.62
N PHE A 333 -49.12 32.13 -64.99
CA PHE A 333 -49.12 30.86 -64.26
C PHE A 333 -47.75 30.17 -64.31
N ILE A 334 -47.14 30.07 -65.49
CA ILE A 334 -45.78 29.51 -65.64
C ILE A 334 -44.77 30.35 -64.87
N ARG A 335 -44.87 31.68 -64.91
CA ARG A 335 -44.01 32.60 -64.14
C ARG A 335 -44.11 32.34 -62.63
N LEU A 336 -45.33 32.09 -62.11
CA LEU A 336 -45.53 31.74 -60.70
C LEU A 336 -44.86 30.40 -60.36
N LEU A 337 -45.02 29.38 -61.21
CA LEU A 337 -44.37 28.08 -61.01
C LEU A 337 -42.83 28.19 -61.03
N VAL A 338 -42.28 28.96 -61.96
CA VAL A 338 -40.83 29.26 -62.02
C VAL A 338 -40.35 29.95 -60.75
N ARG A 339 -41.11 30.92 -60.21
CA ARG A 339 -40.78 31.55 -58.93
C ARG A 339 -40.76 30.55 -57.77
N ILE A 340 -41.75 29.66 -57.68
CA ILE A 340 -41.81 28.62 -56.64
C ILE A 340 -40.62 27.65 -56.76
N PHE A 341 -40.25 27.27 -57.99
CA PHE A 341 -39.09 26.43 -58.27
C PHE A 341 -37.78 27.11 -57.84
N LEU A 342 -37.57 28.37 -58.25
CA LEU A 342 -36.39 29.14 -57.87
C LEU A 342 -36.30 29.36 -56.35
N SER A 343 -37.41 29.59 -55.65
CA SER A 343 -37.43 29.70 -54.19
C SER A 343 -37.00 28.37 -53.52
N ASN A 344 -37.54 27.24 -53.96
CA ASN A 344 -37.15 25.93 -53.43
C ASN A 344 -35.68 25.59 -53.73
N LEU A 345 -35.16 25.96 -54.90
CA LEU A 345 -33.73 25.81 -55.22
C LEU A 345 -32.83 26.68 -54.33
N HIS A 346 -33.20 27.95 -54.09
CA HIS A 346 -32.43 28.82 -53.19
C HIS A 346 -32.43 28.29 -51.76
N LEU A 347 -33.59 27.82 -51.26
CA LEU A 347 -33.71 27.23 -49.92
C LEU A 347 -32.98 25.89 -49.80
N GLU A 348 -32.92 25.10 -50.87
CA GLU A 348 -32.07 23.91 -50.93
C GLU A 348 -30.59 24.29 -50.85
N ASN A 349 -30.14 25.25 -51.64
CA ASN A 349 -28.74 25.66 -51.70
C ASN A 349 -28.29 26.28 -50.38
N ASP A 350 -29.08 27.17 -49.77
CA ASP A 350 -28.81 27.73 -48.44
C ASP A 350 -28.74 26.64 -47.36
N ALA A 351 -29.64 25.65 -47.38
CA ALA A 351 -29.56 24.51 -46.45
C ALA A 351 -28.31 23.66 -46.70
N ALA A 352 -27.90 23.46 -47.96
CA ALA A 352 -26.70 22.72 -48.32
C ALA A 352 -25.40 23.44 -47.89
N GLU A 353 -25.35 24.76 -48.05
CA GLU A 353 -24.26 25.61 -47.57
C GLU A 353 -24.13 25.51 -46.04
N ARG A 354 -25.24 25.59 -45.29
CA ARG A 354 -25.25 25.45 -43.82
C ARG A 354 -24.80 24.07 -43.34
N VAL A 355 -25.24 23.00 -44.01
CA VAL A 355 -24.76 21.63 -43.71
C VAL A 355 -23.25 21.51 -43.95
N THR A 356 -22.76 22.10 -45.03
CA THR A 356 -21.32 22.06 -45.38
C THR A 356 -20.50 22.85 -44.36
N MET A 357 -20.91 24.07 -44.02
CA MET A 357 -20.26 24.89 -42.99
C MET A 357 -20.23 24.18 -41.63
N ALA A 358 -21.34 23.59 -41.19
CA ALA A 358 -21.40 22.85 -39.93
C ALA A 358 -20.51 21.59 -39.93
N LYS A 359 -20.44 20.85 -41.05
CA LYS A 359 -19.53 19.70 -41.19
C LYS A 359 -18.06 20.12 -41.24
N THR A 360 -17.73 21.20 -41.93
CA THR A 360 -16.37 21.76 -41.95
C THR A 360 -15.97 22.22 -40.56
N TYR A 361 -16.86 22.88 -39.83
CA TYR A 361 -16.64 23.23 -38.42
C TYR A 361 -16.39 22.00 -37.55
N LEU A 362 -17.18 20.94 -37.72
CA LEU A 362 -16.98 19.66 -37.01
C LEU A 362 -15.61 19.04 -37.31
N ALA A 363 -15.16 19.12 -38.56
CA ALA A 363 -13.84 18.64 -38.97
C ALA A 363 -12.70 19.48 -38.36
N LEU A 364 -12.88 20.79 -38.21
CA LEU A 364 -11.90 21.68 -37.57
C LEU A 364 -11.81 21.47 -36.06
N ILE A 365 -12.94 21.27 -35.35
CA ILE A 365 -12.93 20.86 -33.93
C ILE A 365 -12.13 19.58 -33.74
N ARG A 366 -12.37 18.59 -34.61
CA ARG A 366 -11.70 17.28 -34.51
C ARG A 366 -10.18 17.37 -34.65
N ASN A 367 -9.67 18.34 -35.39
CA ASN A 367 -8.24 18.52 -35.63
C ASN A 367 -7.58 19.54 -34.68
N ASP A 368 -8.30 20.02 -33.65
CA ASP A 368 -7.87 21.07 -32.70
C ASP A 368 -7.40 22.39 -33.37
N ASP A 369 -7.82 22.63 -34.61
CA ASP A 369 -7.29 23.69 -35.48
C ASP A 369 -8.21 24.93 -35.51
N LEU A 370 -8.85 25.23 -34.37
CA LEU A 370 -9.78 26.34 -34.25
C LEU A 370 -9.11 27.60 -33.68
N PRO A 371 -9.24 28.77 -34.31
CA PRO A 371 -8.83 30.03 -33.71
C PRO A 371 -9.70 30.33 -32.48
N LYS A 372 -9.07 30.41 -31.30
CA LYS A 372 -9.73 30.67 -30.00
C LYS A 372 -10.38 32.07 -29.99
N GLY A 373 -11.69 32.19 -29.71
CA GLY A 373 -12.36 33.49 -29.44
C GLY A 373 -13.80 33.67 -29.98
N ASP A 374 -14.25 34.94 -30.00
CA ASP A 374 -15.59 35.48 -30.37
C ASP A 374 -16.08 35.12 -31.79
N ASN A 375 -15.24 34.47 -32.59
CA ASN A 375 -15.58 34.07 -33.96
C ASN A 375 -16.58 32.89 -33.98
N ILE A 376 -16.66 32.09 -32.90
CA ILE A 376 -17.56 30.94 -32.80
C ILE A 376 -19.02 31.38 -32.70
N SER A 377 -19.32 32.40 -31.88
CA SER A 377 -20.67 32.95 -31.75
C SER A 377 -21.14 33.59 -33.07
N THR A 378 -20.20 34.15 -33.84
CA THR A 378 -20.45 34.72 -35.17
C THR A 378 -20.77 33.64 -36.22
N VAL A 379 -20.02 32.54 -36.28
CA VAL A 379 -20.32 31.41 -37.20
C VAL A 379 -21.63 30.73 -36.82
N LEU A 380 -21.87 30.52 -35.53
CA LEU A 380 -23.11 29.95 -35.02
C LEU A 380 -24.31 30.85 -35.33
N ALA A 381 -24.18 32.16 -35.15
CA ALA A 381 -25.20 33.15 -35.51
C ALA A 381 -25.48 33.18 -37.02
N ALA A 382 -24.45 33.06 -37.86
CA ALA A 382 -24.61 32.93 -39.31
C ALA A 382 -25.36 31.64 -39.69
N LEU A 383 -25.09 30.53 -38.98
CA LEU A 383 -25.74 29.23 -39.20
C LEU A 383 -27.24 29.23 -38.83
N PHE A 384 -27.60 29.96 -37.77
CA PHE A 384 -28.97 30.02 -37.24
C PHE A 384 -29.80 31.21 -37.73
N ARG A 385 -29.28 32.08 -38.59
CA ARG A 385 -30.07 33.21 -39.10
C ARG A 385 -31.24 32.73 -39.96
N PRO A 386 -32.48 33.21 -39.76
CA PRO A 386 -33.59 32.90 -40.66
C PRO A 386 -33.27 33.29 -42.11
N THR A 387 -33.39 32.37 -43.05
CA THR A 387 -33.26 32.65 -44.49
C THR A 387 -34.51 33.40 -44.94
N GLY A 388 -34.34 34.59 -45.51
CA GLY A 388 -35.46 35.29 -46.15
C GLY A 388 -35.90 34.52 -47.39
N ASP A 389 -37.18 34.16 -47.46
CA ASP A 389 -37.77 33.65 -48.69
C ASP A 389 -37.70 34.76 -49.75
N GLY A 390 -37.06 34.47 -50.88
CA GLY A 390 -36.94 35.40 -52.01
C GLY A 390 -38.28 35.87 -52.58
N ILE A 391 -39.39 35.32 -52.07
CA ILE A 391 -40.76 35.66 -52.47
C ILE A 391 -41.30 36.97 -51.87
N VAL A 392 -40.69 37.53 -50.80
CA VAL A 392 -41.29 38.67 -50.05
C VAL A 392 -40.69 40.04 -50.41
N LYS A 393 -39.65 40.13 -51.25
CA LYS A 393 -38.99 41.42 -51.55
C LYS A 393 -39.21 41.99 -52.95
N ASP A 394 -39.76 41.20 -53.87
CA ASP A 394 -39.87 41.58 -55.30
C ASP A 394 -41.33 41.69 -55.82
N GLU A 395 -42.30 41.78 -54.90
CA GLU A 395 -43.60 42.35 -55.26
C GLU A 395 -43.37 43.85 -55.45
N GLY A 396 -43.16 44.26 -56.70
CA GLY A 396 -43.34 45.63 -57.14
C GLY A 396 -44.80 46.03 -56.94
N VAL A 397 -45.19 46.27 -55.69
CA VAL A 397 -46.44 46.91 -55.35
C VAL A 397 -46.31 48.33 -55.91
N PRO A 398 -47.18 48.77 -56.84
CA PRO A 398 -47.15 50.17 -57.29
C PRO A 398 -47.25 51.08 -56.07
N PRO A 399 -46.58 52.24 -56.06
CA PRO A 399 -46.53 53.11 -54.88
C PRO A 399 -47.96 53.31 -54.37
N SER A 400 -48.17 52.93 -53.11
CA SER A 400 -49.49 53.02 -52.49
C SER A 400 -50.03 54.44 -52.66
N THR A 401 -51.32 54.57 -52.93
CA THR A 401 -52.00 55.88 -53.14
C THR A 401 -51.77 56.87 -51.98
N LEU A 402 -51.37 56.38 -50.81
CA LEU A 402 -50.90 57.13 -49.65
C LEU A 402 -49.63 57.98 -49.91
N GLU A 403 -48.69 57.53 -50.75
CA GLU A 403 -47.52 58.34 -51.14
C GLU A 403 -47.87 59.46 -52.12
N TRP A 404 -48.94 59.31 -52.89
CA TRP A 404 -49.40 60.36 -53.80
C TRP A 404 -50.04 61.53 -53.02
N PHE A 405 -50.75 61.22 -51.92
CA PHE A 405 -51.34 62.22 -51.02
C PHE A 405 -50.29 62.97 -50.18
N THR A 406 -49.17 62.35 -49.82
CA THR A 406 -48.12 63.05 -49.05
C THR A 406 -47.23 63.94 -49.92
N LYS A 407 -47.24 63.76 -51.24
CA LYS A 407 -46.44 64.56 -52.19
C LYS A 407 -47.18 65.78 -52.76
N LEU A 408 -48.51 65.82 -52.68
CA LEU A 408 -49.36 66.97 -53.04
C LEU A 408 -49.61 67.94 -51.86
N GLY A 409 -49.08 67.62 -50.68
CA GLY A 409 -49.15 68.43 -49.45
C GLY A 409 -47.84 69.13 -49.09
N ARG A 410 -47.05 69.57 -50.07
CA ARG A 410 -45.92 70.49 -49.88
C ARG A 410 -45.98 71.64 -50.87
#